data_AF-A0A7W4HUT9-F1
#
_entry.id   AF-A0A7W4HUT9-F1
#
_cell.length_a   1.000
_cell.length_b   1.000
_cell.length_c   1.000
_cell.angle_alpha   90.00
_cell.angle_beta   90.00
_cell.angle_gamma   90.00
#
_symmetry.space_group_name_H-M   'P 1'
#
loop_
_entity.id
_entity.type
_entity.pdbx_description
1 polymer ?
#
loop_
_entity_poly.entity_id
_entity_poly.type
_entity_poly.pdbx_seq_one_letter_code
_entity_poly.pdbx_strand_id
1 'polypeptide(L)'
;LGRRRRVGVFLFPSAVFYNPHPPQNREVPITPRRSYACVNGVWMVDTYPYAQTKQIFEEICQEVDRQLRLYLKYPHKLKQRVYNGEVVQRIGLAIEEYYKAVEEANRPKIEVNLGRLDSIRQDAASVREALLDGVEEPDANYITAEDNPVPSQPQRAATPTPPPAPSEPMRMPPTARKFLALVLSGADWRGYLRATHTPLGVMVEAVNTALYPVFQDTVLEEGEAGVKVVEDYREELANAIQEEAE
;
A
#
# COMPACT_ATOMS: atom_id res chain seq x y z
N LEU A 1 -16.59 -13.02 13.34
CA LEU A 1 -16.87 -12.57 14.72
C LEU A 1 -16.37 -13.64 15.68
N GLY A 2 -15.56 -13.28 16.69
CA GLY A 2 -14.87 -14.23 17.56
C GLY A 2 -15.81 -15.23 18.23
N ARG A 3 -15.33 -16.43 18.56
CA ARG A 3 -16.13 -17.41 19.32
C ARG A 3 -16.24 -16.93 20.77
N ARG A 4 -17.46 -16.90 21.30
CA ARG A 4 -17.69 -16.66 22.74
C ARG A 4 -16.98 -17.76 23.52
N ARG A 5 -16.15 -17.38 24.48
CA ARG A 5 -15.46 -18.33 25.37
C ARG A 5 -15.74 -17.96 26.81
N ARG A 6 -15.85 -19.02 27.62
CA ARG A 6 -15.90 -18.93 29.07
C ARG A 6 -14.49 -19.18 29.61
N VAL A 7 -13.93 -18.21 30.32
CA VAL A 7 -12.56 -18.26 30.84
C VAL A 7 -12.59 -18.01 32.34
N GLY A 8 -11.82 -18.78 33.11
CA GLY A 8 -11.64 -18.55 34.54
C GLY A 8 -10.98 -17.19 34.80
N VAL A 9 -11.46 -16.45 35.79
CA VAL A 9 -10.95 -15.12 36.11
C VAL A 9 -10.84 -14.93 37.62
N PHE A 10 -9.73 -14.37 38.07
CA PHE A 10 -9.60 -13.88 39.44
C PHE A 10 -10.12 -12.45 39.49
N LEU A 11 -11.25 -12.25 40.17
CA LEU A 11 -11.77 -10.92 40.42
C LEU A 11 -10.94 -10.25 41.51
N PHE A 12 -10.48 -9.04 41.23
CA PHE A 12 -9.73 -8.20 42.18
C PHE A 12 -8.51 -8.92 42.79
N PRO A 13 -7.49 -9.25 41.98
CA PRO A 13 -6.34 -10.05 42.44
C PRO A 13 -5.55 -9.43 43.60
N SER A 14 -5.73 -8.13 43.86
CA SER A 14 -5.04 -7.39 44.91
C SER A 14 -5.92 -7.08 46.12
N ALA A 15 -7.15 -7.60 46.20
CA ALA A 15 -8.08 -7.34 47.30
C ALA A 15 -8.23 -8.56 48.21
N VAL A 16 -8.22 -8.33 49.53
CA VAL A 16 -8.53 -9.36 50.54
C VAL A 16 -9.99 -9.24 50.91
N PHE A 17 -10.77 -10.30 50.66
CA PHE A 17 -12.18 -10.34 51.00
C PHE A 17 -12.41 -11.23 52.23
N TYR A 18 -13.09 -10.69 53.25
CA TYR A 18 -13.68 -11.49 54.31
C TYR A 18 -15.04 -11.99 53.82
N ASN A 19 -15.18 -13.31 53.63
CA ASN A 19 -16.39 -13.88 53.04
C ASN A 19 -17.00 -14.99 53.91
N PRO A 20 -17.81 -14.63 54.93
CA PRO A 20 -18.40 -15.58 55.88
C PRO A 20 -19.48 -16.48 55.25
N HIS A 21 -19.99 -16.11 54.08
CA HIS A 21 -20.89 -16.94 53.27
C HIS A 21 -20.30 -17.08 51.86
N PRO A 22 -19.88 -18.28 51.43
CA PRO A 22 -19.31 -18.47 50.11
C PRO A 22 -20.31 -18.05 49.01
N PRO A 23 -19.82 -17.50 47.89
CA PRO A 23 -20.70 -16.97 46.86
C PRO A 23 -21.51 -18.11 46.24
N GLN A 24 -22.83 -17.94 46.28
CA GLN A 24 -23.78 -18.84 45.63
C GLN A 24 -23.64 -18.70 44.11
N ASN A 25 -24.07 -19.76 43.39
CA ASN A 25 -24.05 -19.76 41.94
C ASN A 25 -24.86 -18.56 41.42
N ARG A 26 -24.20 -17.66 40.67
CA ARG A 26 -24.80 -16.41 40.21
C ARG A 26 -24.24 -15.99 38.87
N GLU A 27 -25.11 -15.51 37.99
CA GLU A 27 -24.73 -14.82 36.76
C GLU A 27 -24.92 -13.31 36.91
N VAL A 28 -23.93 -12.55 36.44
CA VAL A 28 -23.88 -11.09 36.50
C VAL A 28 -23.64 -10.57 35.08
N PRO A 29 -24.70 -10.21 34.34
CA PRO A 29 -24.55 -9.58 33.03
C PRO A 29 -24.03 -8.14 33.19
N ILE A 30 -22.96 -7.79 32.48
CA ILE A 30 -22.41 -6.42 32.47
C ILE A 30 -22.77 -5.73 31.16
N THR A 31 -22.54 -6.41 30.04
CA THR A 31 -22.95 -5.97 28.70
C THR A 31 -23.46 -7.17 27.90
N PRO A 32 -24.17 -6.97 26.78
CA PRO A 32 -24.57 -8.07 25.90
C PRO A 32 -23.40 -8.92 25.40
N ARG A 33 -22.16 -8.42 25.49
CA ARG A 33 -20.93 -9.09 25.03
C ARG A 33 -20.06 -9.63 26.17
N ARG A 34 -20.37 -9.28 27.43
CA ARG A 34 -19.59 -9.69 28.60
C ARG A 34 -20.49 -9.96 29.80
N SER A 35 -20.41 -11.17 30.33
CA SER A 35 -21.07 -11.55 31.59
C SER A 35 -20.11 -12.35 32.47
N TYR A 36 -20.34 -12.29 33.78
CA TYR A 36 -19.59 -13.06 34.76
C TYR A 36 -20.49 -14.13 35.37
N ALA A 37 -19.94 -15.30 35.65
CA ALA A 37 -20.63 -16.37 36.35
C ALA A 37 -19.77 -16.83 37.52
N CYS A 38 -20.35 -16.88 38.71
CA CYS A 38 -19.78 -17.60 39.83
C CYS A 38 -20.40 -19.00 39.85
N VAL A 39 -19.57 -20.03 39.80
CA VAL A 39 -20.00 -21.43 39.93
C VAL A 39 -19.11 -22.10 40.97
N ASN A 40 -19.70 -22.59 42.06
CA ASN A 40 -18.99 -23.24 43.17
C ASN A 40 -17.81 -22.43 43.72
N GLY A 41 -17.97 -21.10 43.84
CA GLY A 41 -16.90 -20.22 44.33
C GLY A 41 -15.87 -19.78 43.29
N VAL A 42 -15.89 -20.35 42.08
CA VAL A 42 -14.98 -19.97 40.99
C VAL A 42 -15.66 -18.96 40.08
N TRP A 43 -14.95 -17.88 39.78
CA TRP A 43 -15.43 -16.87 38.85
C TRP A 43 -14.97 -17.18 37.43
N MET A 44 -15.92 -17.09 36.51
CA MET A 44 -15.70 -17.21 35.08
C MET A 44 -16.25 -15.97 34.37
N VAL A 45 -15.63 -15.59 33.26
CA VAL A 45 -16.11 -14.54 32.36
C VAL A 45 -16.46 -15.14 31.01
N ASP A 46 -17.67 -14.87 30.54
CA ASP A 46 -18.06 -15.04 29.15
C ASP A 46 -17.63 -13.80 28.38
N THR A 47 -16.65 -13.95 27.51
CA THR A 47 -16.11 -12.86 26.70
C THR A 47 -15.74 -13.33 25.31
N TYR A 48 -15.60 -12.38 24.39
CA TYR A 48 -14.92 -12.59 23.12
C TYR A 48 -13.41 -12.39 23.34
N PRO A 49 -12.54 -13.32 22.93
CA PRO A 49 -11.09 -13.18 23.08
C PRO A 49 -10.58 -11.95 22.31
N TYR A 50 -9.94 -11.01 23.02
CA TYR A 50 -9.46 -9.75 22.44
C TYR A 50 -8.32 -9.96 21.42
N ALA A 51 -7.40 -10.90 21.68
CA ALA A 51 -6.24 -11.15 20.83
C ALA A 51 -6.65 -11.56 19.39
N GLN A 52 -7.65 -12.44 19.26
CA GLN A 52 -8.15 -12.86 17.95
C GLN A 52 -8.88 -11.73 17.22
N THR A 53 -9.59 -10.86 17.95
CA THR A 53 -10.23 -9.69 17.33
C THR A 53 -9.23 -8.63 16.89
N LYS A 54 -8.10 -8.49 17.60
CA LYS A 54 -7.01 -7.58 17.23
C LYS A 54 -6.36 -8.00 15.90
N GLN A 55 -5.96 -9.27 15.78
CA GLN A 55 -5.35 -9.81 14.56
C GLN A 55 -6.25 -9.64 13.33
N ILE A 56 -7.52 -10.03 13.45
CA ILE A 56 -8.50 -9.89 12.36
C ILE A 56 -8.67 -8.42 11.96
N PHE A 57 -8.66 -7.50 12.92
CA PHE A 57 -8.81 -6.07 12.64
C PHE A 57 -7.57 -5.50 11.92
N GLU A 58 -6.37 -5.86 12.38
CA GLU A 58 -5.09 -5.48 11.76
C GLU A 58 -5.02 -5.99 10.32
N GLU A 59 -5.36 -7.26 10.12
CA GLU A 59 -5.48 -7.91 8.81
C GLU A 59 -6.42 -7.14 7.86
N ILE A 60 -7.64 -6.83 8.31
CA ILE A 60 -8.63 -6.12 7.49
C ILE A 60 -8.12 -4.71 7.15
N CYS A 61 -7.58 -3.98 8.13
CA CYS A 61 -7.10 -2.61 7.91
C CYS A 61 -5.94 -2.57 6.91
N GLN A 62 -5.01 -3.52 7.01
CA GLN A 62 -3.90 -3.63 6.08
C GLN A 62 -4.38 -3.98 4.66
N GLU A 63 -5.37 -4.85 4.51
CA GLU A 63 -5.92 -5.19 3.19
C GLU A 63 -6.66 -4.01 2.55
N VAL A 64 -7.40 -3.23 3.35
CA VAL A 64 -8.01 -1.97 2.88
C VAL A 64 -6.93 -1.00 2.38
N ASP A 65 -5.89 -0.76 3.18
CA ASP A 65 -4.78 0.14 2.77
C ASP A 65 -4.09 -0.38 1.51
N ARG A 66 -3.78 -1.68 1.44
CA ARG A 66 -3.18 -2.30 0.25
C ARG A 66 -4.00 -2.04 -1.01
N GLN A 67 -5.32 -2.27 -0.96
CA GLN A 67 -6.18 -2.08 -2.13
C GLN A 67 -6.33 -0.61 -2.50
N LEU A 68 -6.41 0.29 -1.52
CA LEU A 68 -6.39 1.74 -1.77
C LEU A 68 -5.09 2.16 -2.47
N ARG A 69 -3.94 1.69 -2.00
CA ARG A 69 -2.64 1.99 -2.62
C ARG A 69 -2.56 1.46 -4.06
N LEU A 70 -3.13 0.28 -4.34
CA LEU A 70 -3.20 -0.24 -5.70
C LEU A 70 -4.13 0.58 -6.59
N TYR A 71 -5.33 0.91 -6.10
CA TYR A 71 -6.33 1.68 -6.84
C TYR A 71 -5.83 3.09 -7.18
N LEU A 72 -5.22 3.76 -6.20
CA LEU A 72 -4.66 5.12 -6.33
C LEU A 72 -3.28 5.16 -6.99
N LYS A 73 -2.72 4.00 -7.39
CA LYS A 73 -1.36 3.87 -7.95
C LYS A 73 -0.29 4.50 -7.05
N TYR A 74 -0.45 4.34 -5.75
CA TYR A 74 0.52 4.81 -4.77
C TYR A 74 1.86 4.08 -4.97
N PRO A 75 3.01 4.77 -4.87
CA PRO A 75 4.32 4.19 -5.17
C PRO A 75 4.68 3.00 -4.28
N HIS A 76 4.34 3.05 -2.99
CA HIS A 76 4.70 2.00 -2.02
C HIS A 76 3.58 0.97 -1.87
N LYS A 77 3.76 -0.24 -2.40
CA LYS A 77 2.72 -1.28 -2.37
C LYS A 77 2.85 -2.15 -1.12
N LEU A 78 1.71 -2.50 -0.53
CA LEU A 78 1.67 -3.46 0.58
C LEU A 78 1.54 -4.90 0.08
N LYS A 79 2.13 -5.85 0.81
CA LYS A 79 1.93 -7.28 0.60
C LYS A 79 0.55 -7.70 1.10
N GLN A 80 -0.08 -8.65 0.42
CA GLN A 80 -1.34 -9.22 0.87
C GLN A 80 -1.09 -10.15 2.05
N ARG A 81 -1.62 -9.81 3.23
CA ARG A 81 -1.61 -10.67 4.43
C ARG A 81 -2.92 -11.41 4.66
N VAL A 82 -4.03 -10.91 4.10
CA VAL A 82 -5.35 -11.55 4.22
C VAL A 82 -5.56 -12.56 3.10
N TYR A 83 -5.75 -13.83 3.46
CA TYR A 83 -5.98 -14.92 2.49
C TYR A 83 -7.46 -15.25 2.29
N ASN A 84 -8.37 -14.62 3.02
CA ASN A 84 -9.80 -14.80 2.80
C ASN A 84 -10.26 -14.04 1.55
N GLY A 85 -10.44 -14.77 0.44
CA GLY A 85 -10.83 -14.20 -0.85
C GLY A 85 -12.16 -13.43 -0.84
N GLU A 86 -13.14 -13.83 -0.01
CA GLU A 86 -14.42 -13.12 0.09
C GLU A 86 -14.23 -11.73 0.72
N VAL A 87 -13.41 -11.63 1.77
CA VAL A 87 -13.09 -10.35 2.43
C VAL A 87 -12.37 -9.42 1.46
N VAL A 88 -11.37 -9.94 0.75
CA VAL A 88 -10.61 -9.21 -0.28
C VAL A 88 -11.55 -8.65 -1.36
N GLN A 89 -12.47 -9.46 -1.87
CA GLN A 89 -13.44 -9.03 -2.88
C GLN A 89 -14.40 -7.96 -2.35
N ARG A 90 -14.92 -8.14 -1.13
CA ARG A 90 -15.85 -7.18 -0.51
C ARG A 90 -15.20 -5.82 -0.28
N ILE A 91 -13.93 -5.80 0.14
CA ILE A 91 -13.16 -4.57 0.30
C ILE A 91 -13.01 -3.86 -1.05
N GLY A 92 -12.65 -4.59 -2.11
CA GLY A 92 -12.45 -4.02 -3.45
C GLY A 92 -13.73 -3.40 -4.01
N LEU A 93 -14.85 -4.13 -3.92
CA LEU A 93 -16.15 -3.62 -4.34
C LEU A 93 -16.53 -2.34 -3.58
N ALA A 94 -16.32 -2.29 -2.26
CA ALA A 94 -16.62 -1.12 -1.45
C ALA A 94 -15.76 0.11 -1.84
N ILE A 95 -14.48 -0.11 -2.16
CA ILE A 95 -13.58 0.96 -2.64
C ILE A 95 -14.07 1.48 -3.99
N GLU A 96 -14.38 0.59 -4.93
CA GLU A 96 -14.88 0.96 -6.26
C GLU A 96 -16.20 1.72 -6.18
N GLU A 97 -17.16 1.24 -5.39
CA GLU A 97 -18.45 1.92 -5.17
C GLU A 97 -18.27 3.32 -4.59
N TYR A 98 -17.37 3.48 -3.61
CA TYR A 98 -17.08 4.78 -3.01
C TYR A 98 -16.50 5.76 -4.04
N TYR A 99 -15.45 5.36 -4.77
CA TYR A 99 -14.80 6.26 -5.73
C TYR A 99 -15.69 6.57 -6.93
N LYS A 100 -16.51 5.63 -7.38
CA LYS A 100 -17.52 5.89 -8.40
C LYS A 100 -18.54 6.94 -7.94
N ALA A 101 -19.00 6.86 -6.71
CA ALA A 101 -19.90 7.89 -6.15
C ALA A 101 -19.21 9.25 -6.04
N VAL A 102 -17.93 9.28 -5.69
CA VAL A 102 -17.11 10.51 -5.67
C VAL A 102 -16.96 11.09 -7.07
N GLU A 103 -16.65 10.27 -8.08
CA GLU A 103 -16.57 10.71 -9.48
C GLU A 103 -17.90 11.28 -9.97
N GLU A 104 -19.01 10.58 -9.72
CA GLU A 104 -20.36 11.02 -10.09
C GLU A 104 -20.74 12.34 -9.41
N ALA A 105 -20.41 12.51 -8.12
CA ALA A 105 -20.62 13.76 -7.39
C ALA A 105 -19.75 14.91 -7.91
N ASN A 106 -18.54 14.60 -8.39
CA ASN A 106 -17.59 15.57 -8.94
C ASN A 106 -17.79 15.84 -10.44
N ARG A 107 -18.71 15.15 -11.14
CA ARG A 107 -18.94 15.39 -12.56
C ARG A 107 -19.33 16.85 -12.79
N PRO A 108 -18.62 17.57 -13.68
CA PRO A 108 -18.98 18.94 -13.97
C PRO A 108 -20.38 18.97 -14.58
N LYS A 109 -21.22 19.87 -14.09
CA LYS A 109 -22.51 20.15 -14.71
C LYS A 109 -22.25 20.92 -16.00
N ILE A 110 -22.24 20.21 -17.13
CA ILE A 110 -22.03 20.80 -18.45
C ILE A 110 -23.39 21.29 -18.97
N GLU A 111 -23.54 22.61 -19.06
CA GLU A 111 -24.70 23.24 -19.68
C GLU A 111 -24.38 23.55 -21.15
N VAL A 112 -24.94 22.75 -22.06
CA VAL A 112 -24.68 22.90 -23.50
C VAL A 112 -25.63 23.94 -24.08
N ASN A 113 -25.10 25.07 -24.54
CA ASN A 113 -25.88 26.10 -25.22
C ASN A 113 -26.10 25.74 -26.70
N LEU A 114 -27.30 25.27 -27.03
CA LEU A 114 -27.68 24.83 -28.38
C LEU A 114 -27.97 26.00 -29.34
N GLY A 115 -28.08 27.24 -28.86
CA GLY A 115 -28.41 28.40 -29.69
C GLY A 115 -27.30 28.82 -30.66
N ARG A 116 -26.07 28.32 -30.47
CA ARG A 116 -24.92 28.58 -31.37
C ARG A 116 -24.70 27.50 -32.43
N LEU A 117 -25.57 26.49 -32.51
CA LEU A 117 -25.39 25.40 -33.47
C LEU A 117 -25.49 25.87 -34.92
N ASP A 118 -26.37 26.83 -35.21
CA ASP A 118 -26.54 27.33 -36.58
C ASP A 118 -25.33 28.15 -37.05
N SER A 119 -24.73 28.96 -36.17
CA SER A 119 -23.49 29.68 -36.50
C SER A 119 -22.32 28.73 -36.72
N ILE A 120 -22.20 27.67 -35.89
CA ILE A 120 -21.17 26.64 -36.08
C ILE A 120 -21.35 25.92 -37.43
N ARG A 121 -22.60 25.65 -37.84
CA ARG A 121 -22.89 25.03 -39.15
C ARG A 121 -22.52 25.95 -40.31
N GLN A 122 -22.77 27.25 -40.17
CA GLN A 122 -22.40 28.23 -41.18
C GLN A 122 -20.89 28.41 -41.28
N ASP A 123 -20.18 28.52 -40.15
CA ASP A 123 -18.72 28.59 -40.13
C ASP A 123 -18.10 27.33 -40.76
N ALA A 124 -18.61 26.14 -40.43
CA ALA A 124 -18.16 24.89 -41.03
C ALA A 124 -18.43 24.82 -42.54
N ALA A 125 -19.57 25.34 -43.00
CA ALA A 125 -19.88 25.43 -44.43
C ALA A 125 -18.92 26.37 -45.15
N SER A 126 -18.58 27.51 -44.55
CA SER A 126 -17.62 28.47 -45.09
C SER A 126 -16.20 27.91 -45.14
N VAL A 127 -15.75 27.20 -44.09
CA VAL A 127 -14.44 26.52 -44.09
C VAL A 127 -14.40 25.43 -45.18
N ARG A 128 -15.49 24.68 -45.36
CA ARG A 128 -15.58 23.68 -46.43
C ARG A 128 -15.47 24.33 -47.82
N GLU A 129 -16.16 25.44 -48.06
CA GLU A 129 -16.08 26.17 -49.34
C GLU A 129 -14.68 26.73 -49.58
N ALA A 130 -14.05 27.31 -48.56
CA ALA A 130 -12.67 27.82 -48.66
C ALA A 130 -11.63 26.72 -48.94
N LEU A 131 -11.89 25.48 -48.50
CA LEU A 131 -11.04 24.32 -48.81
C LEU A 131 -11.32 23.74 -50.21
N LEU A 132 -12.51 24.00 -50.78
CA LEU A 132 -12.86 23.62 -52.15
C LEU A 132 -12.34 24.63 -53.18
N ASP A 133 -12.24 25.91 -52.81
CA ASP A 133 -11.65 26.96 -53.64
C ASP A 133 -10.14 26.73 -53.83
N GLY A 134 -9.74 26.43 -55.06
CA GLY A 134 -8.34 26.12 -55.43
C GLY A 134 -8.04 24.63 -55.62
N VAL A 135 -9.05 23.75 -55.45
CA VAL A 135 -8.98 22.34 -55.84
C VAL A 135 -9.62 22.21 -57.22
N GLU A 136 -8.82 22.03 -58.27
CA GLU A 136 -9.32 21.58 -59.57
C GLU A 136 -10.01 20.22 -59.39
N GLU A 137 -11.13 19.99 -60.08
CA GLU A 137 -11.85 18.71 -60.02
C GLU A 137 -10.82 17.58 -60.19
N PRO A 138 -10.80 16.57 -59.28
CA PRO A 138 -9.89 15.48 -59.46
C PRO A 138 -10.25 14.81 -60.78
N ASP A 139 -9.33 14.88 -61.76
CA ASP A 139 -9.33 13.95 -62.88
C ASP A 139 -9.55 12.57 -62.28
N ALA A 140 -10.55 11.83 -62.76
CA ALA A 140 -11.01 10.55 -62.23
C ALA A 140 -9.95 9.42 -62.23
N ASN A 141 -8.68 9.75 -62.50
CA ASN A 141 -7.53 8.88 -62.57
C ASN A 141 -6.44 9.13 -61.52
N TYR A 142 -6.59 10.06 -60.57
CA TYR A 142 -5.58 10.25 -59.51
C TYR A 142 -6.15 10.01 -58.10
N ILE A 143 -6.38 8.75 -57.78
CA ILE A 143 -6.17 8.24 -56.42
C ILE A 143 -4.90 7.40 -56.44
N THR A 144 -3.75 8.07 -56.47
CA THR A 144 -2.54 7.48 -55.90
C THR A 144 -2.40 8.08 -54.52
N ALA A 145 -2.69 7.27 -53.50
CA ALA A 145 -2.31 7.56 -52.14
C ALA A 145 -0.77 7.65 -52.11
N GLU A 146 -0.25 8.86 -52.29
CA GLU A 146 1.15 9.14 -52.00
C GLU A 146 1.28 9.10 -50.48
N ASP A 147 1.88 7.99 -50.04
CA ASP A 147 2.31 7.74 -48.68
C ASP A 147 3.24 8.89 -48.27
N ASN A 148 2.68 9.88 -47.56
CA ASN A 148 3.47 10.91 -46.91
C ASN A 148 4.36 10.20 -45.88
N PRO A 149 5.69 10.17 -46.04
CA PRO A 149 6.52 9.67 -44.97
C PRO A 149 6.38 10.64 -43.81
N VAL A 150 5.65 10.19 -42.78
CA VAL A 150 5.67 10.81 -41.46
C VAL A 150 7.14 11.03 -41.10
N PRO A 151 7.58 12.24 -40.73
CA PRO A 151 8.95 12.45 -40.28
C PRO A 151 9.17 11.58 -39.05
N SER A 152 9.90 10.47 -39.24
CA SER A 152 10.37 9.60 -38.17
C SER A 152 11.22 10.44 -37.24
N GLN A 153 10.62 10.90 -36.13
CA GLN A 153 11.39 11.35 -34.99
C GLN A 153 12.39 10.25 -34.66
N PRO A 154 13.66 10.57 -34.35
CA PRO A 154 14.62 9.56 -33.94
C PRO A 154 14.09 8.89 -32.67
N GLN A 155 13.54 7.69 -32.84
CA GLN A 155 13.36 6.73 -31.76
C GLN A 155 14.74 6.52 -31.17
N ARG A 156 14.98 7.16 -30.03
CA ARG A 156 16.09 6.83 -29.17
C ARG A 156 15.86 5.39 -28.77
N ALA A 157 16.56 4.48 -29.45
CA ALA A 157 16.62 3.08 -29.09
C ALA A 157 16.98 3.04 -27.61
N ALA A 158 16.02 2.68 -26.77
CA ALA A 158 16.32 2.15 -25.47
C ALA A 158 17.14 0.89 -25.76
N THR A 159 18.44 0.99 -25.59
CA THR A 159 19.29 -0.18 -25.42
C THR A 159 18.61 -1.08 -24.41
N PRO A 160 18.25 -2.32 -24.76
CA PRO A 160 17.83 -3.27 -23.75
C PRO A 160 19.01 -3.48 -22.82
N THR A 161 18.90 -2.98 -21.59
CA THR A 161 19.80 -3.37 -20.51
C THR A 161 19.74 -4.89 -20.45
N PRO A 162 20.87 -5.59 -20.64
CA PRO A 162 20.88 -7.05 -20.52
C PRO A 162 20.37 -7.42 -19.12
N PRO A 163 19.55 -8.48 -18.99
CA PRO A 163 19.11 -8.95 -17.69
C PRO A 163 20.37 -9.16 -16.83
N PRO A 164 20.41 -8.64 -15.59
CA PRO A 164 21.54 -8.92 -14.71
C PRO A 164 21.64 -10.44 -14.57
N ALA A 165 22.84 -10.95 -14.81
CA ALA A 165 23.17 -12.35 -14.58
C ALA A 165 22.71 -12.75 -13.17
N PRO A 166 22.32 -14.01 -12.92
CA PRO A 166 21.97 -14.49 -11.60
C PRO A 166 23.23 -14.41 -10.72
N SER A 167 23.42 -13.27 -10.08
CA SER A 167 24.35 -13.11 -8.97
C SER A 167 23.81 -13.96 -7.84
N GLU A 168 24.64 -14.87 -7.35
CA GLU A 168 24.44 -15.60 -6.10
C GLU A 168 23.86 -14.66 -5.03
N PRO A 169 22.98 -15.13 -4.12
CA PRO A 169 22.42 -14.29 -3.08
C PRO A 169 23.56 -13.64 -2.31
N MET A 170 23.82 -12.36 -2.60
CA MET A 170 24.91 -11.62 -2.01
C MET A 170 24.54 -11.43 -0.55
N ARG A 171 25.12 -12.27 0.31
CA ARG A 171 25.01 -12.14 1.75
C ARG A 171 25.41 -10.73 2.13
N MET A 172 24.57 -10.03 2.89
CA MET A 172 24.77 -8.62 3.22
C MET A 172 26.20 -8.39 3.76
N PRO A 173 26.99 -7.47 3.16
CA PRO A 173 28.32 -7.19 3.64
C PRO A 173 28.30 -6.75 5.12
N PRO A 174 29.26 -7.18 5.97
CA PRO A 174 29.28 -6.81 7.38
C PRO A 174 29.28 -5.28 7.60
N THR A 175 29.88 -4.54 6.67
CA THR A 175 29.89 -3.07 6.66
C THR A 175 28.51 -2.48 6.37
N ALA A 176 27.79 -3.01 5.39
CA ALA A 176 26.41 -2.62 5.07
C ALA A 176 25.46 -2.94 6.22
N ARG A 177 25.64 -4.09 6.90
CA ARG A 177 24.85 -4.46 8.07
C ARG A 177 25.07 -3.52 9.25
N LYS A 178 26.34 -3.17 9.55
CA LYS A 178 26.67 -2.22 10.60
C LYS A 178 26.14 -0.82 10.29
N PHE A 179 26.20 -0.40 9.02
CA PHE A 179 25.58 0.83 8.54
C PHE A 179 24.06 0.82 8.80
N LEU A 180 23.34 -0.23 8.38
CA LEU A 180 21.91 -0.36 8.60
C LEU A 180 21.52 -0.32 10.09
N ALA A 181 22.29 -0.97 10.97
CA ALA A 181 22.06 -0.93 12.42
C ALA A 181 22.21 0.49 12.99
N LEU A 182 23.21 1.26 12.53
CA LEU A 182 23.40 2.65 12.94
C LEU A 182 22.25 3.55 12.47
N VAL A 183 21.74 3.29 11.25
CA VAL A 183 20.61 4.03 10.69
C VAL A 183 19.33 3.76 11.48
N LEU A 184 19.02 2.50 11.81
CA LEU A 184 17.80 2.13 12.55
C LEU A 184 17.79 2.64 14.00
N SER A 185 18.96 2.63 14.64
CA SER A 185 19.16 3.14 16.01
C SER A 185 19.28 4.67 16.09
N GLY A 186 19.36 5.36 14.94
CA GLY A 186 19.57 6.82 14.90
C GLY A 186 20.97 7.26 15.35
N ALA A 187 21.93 6.34 15.39
CA ALA A 187 23.32 6.61 15.76
C ALA A 187 24.12 7.27 14.61
N ASP A 188 25.39 7.62 14.87
CA ASP A 188 26.23 8.37 13.90
C ASP A 188 26.70 7.52 12.71
N TRP A 189 25.79 7.29 11.76
CA TRP A 189 26.10 6.65 10.48
C TRP A 189 27.00 7.53 9.59
N ARG A 190 26.97 8.86 9.76
CA ARG A 190 27.82 9.79 8.99
C ARG A 190 29.29 9.67 9.37
N GLY A 191 29.58 9.53 10.66
CA GLY A 191 30.92 9.22 11.17
C GLY A 191 31.44 7.88 10.64
N TYR A 192 30.56 6.86 10.58
CA TYR A 192 30.91 5.55 10.05
C TYR A 192 31.31 5.59 8.57
N LEU A 193 30.54 6.26 7.71
CA LEU A 193 30.86 6.41 6.28
C LEU A 193 32.20 7.13 6.05
N ARG A 194 32.52 8.14 6.88
CA ARG A 194 33.80 8.85 6.81
C ARG A 194 34.98 7.95 7.20
N ALA A 195 34.81 7.09 8.20
CA ALA A 195 35.85 6.16 8.64
C ALA A 195 36.10 5.02 7.62
N THR A 196 35.06 4.58 6.91
CA THR A 196 35.18 3.51 5.89
C THR A 196 35.47 4.04 4.49
N HIS A 197 35.59 5.37 4.31
CA HIS A 197 35.77 6.03 3.02
C HIS A 197 34.76 5.58 1.95
N THR A 198 33.52 5.28 2.35
CA THR A 198 32.51 4.75 1.42
C THR A 198 31.41 5.78 1.16
N PRO A 199 31.04 6.06 -0.11
CA PRO A 199 29.91 6.93 -0.42
C PRO A 199 28.59 6.38 0.14
N LEU A 200 27.68 7.28 0.51
CA LEU A 200 26.37 6.92 1.05
C LEU A 200 25.60 5.99 0.12
N GLY A 201 25.52 6.32 -1.18
CA GLY A 201 24.75 5.53 -2.14
C GLY A 201 25.25 4.11 -2.32
N VAL A 202 26.55 3.86 -2.17
CA VAL A 202 27.10 2.49 -2.22
C VAL A 202 26.59 1.65 -1.04
N MET A 203 26.47 2.24 0.15
CA MET A 203 25.94 1.53 1.32
C MET A 203 24.42 1.34 1.23
N VAL A 204 23.70 2.33 0.72
CA VAL A 204 22.25 2.24 0.47
C VAL A 204 21.96 1.15 -0.56
N GLU A 205 22.67 1.14 -1.67
CA GLU A 205 22.55 0.12 -2.72
C GLU A 205 22.92 -1.27 -2.20
N ALA A 206 24.01 -1.39 -1.43
CA ALA A 206 24.41 -2.67 -0.84
C ALA A 206 23.34 -3.24 0.12
N VAL A 207 22.72 -2.40 0.93
CA VAL A 207 21.62 -2.81 1.83
C VAL A 207 20.38 -3.19 1.03
N ASN A 208 19.94 -2.32 0.10
CA ASN A 208 18.75 -2.56 -0.71
C ASN A 208 18.90 -3.81 -1.56
N THR A 209 20.06 -4.03 -2.18
CA THR A 209 20.35 -5.23 -2.98
C THR A 209 20.30 -6.50 -2.15
N ALA A 210 20.92 -6.49 -0.97
CA ALA A 210 20.94 -7.65 -0.09
C ALA A 210 19.54 -8.01 0.46
N LEU A 211 18.70 -7.00 0.69
CA LEU A 211 17.37 -7.17 1.26
C LEU A 211 16.26 -7.31 0.20
N TYR A 212 16.55 -7.03 -1.07
CA TYR A 212 15.59 -7.15 -2.16
C TYR A 212 14.94 -8.54 -2.27
N PRO A 213 15.62 -9.68 -2.09
CA PRO A 213 14.96 -10.99 -2.15
C PRO A 213 13.86 -11.19 -1.09
N VAL A 214 14.00 -10.55 0.07
CA VAL A 214 13.08 -10.68 1.21
C VAL A 214 11.97 -9.63 1.13
N PHE A 215 12.35 -8.38 0.92
CA PHE A 215 11.42 -7.25 0.94
C PHE A 215 10.76 -7.03 -0.42
N GLN A 216 11.45 -7.38 -1.52
CA GLN A 216 11.08 -7.09 -2.91
C GLN A 216 10.78 -5.62 -3.15
N ASP A 217 11.42 -4.76 -2.37
CA ASP A 217 11.21 -3.31 -2.33
C ASP A 217 12.48 -2.61 -1.82
N THR A 218 12.52 -1.29 -1.97
CA THR A 218 13.57 -0.42 -1.43
C THR A 218 13.30 -0.18 0.05
N VAL A 219 14.29 -0.46 0.89
CA VAL A 219 14.17 -0.34 2.36
C VAL A 219 14.87 0.90 2.90
N LEU A 220 15.88 1.41 2.18
CA LEU A 220 16.57 2.67 2.46
C LEU A 220 16.48 3.62 1.27
N GLU A 221 16.14 4.89 1.54
CA GLU A 221 16.09 5.96 0.54
C GLU A 221 17.10 7.06 0.84
N GLU A 222 17.69 7.63 -0.22
CA GLU A 222 18.50 8.84 -0.13
C GLU A 222 17.60 10.08 -0.30
N GLY A 223 17.46 10.86 0.77
CA GLY A 223 16.77 12.15 0.76
C GLY A 223 17.73 13.34 0.96
N GLU A 224 17.18 14.55 0.92
CA GLU A 224 17.97 15.79 1.05
C GLU A 224 18.77 15.89 2.37
N ALA A 225 18.28 15.26 3.44
CA ALA A 225 18.92 15.25 4.76
C ALA A 225 19.83 14.03 5.00
N GLY A 226 20.05 13.17 4.00
CA GLY A 226 20.81 11.92 4.10
C GLY A 226 19.93 10.68 3.92
N VAL A 227 20.24 9.60 4.62
CA VAL A 227 19.50 8.34 4.48
C VAL A 227 18.22 8.33 5.33
N LYS A 228 17.14 7.79 4.78
CA LYS A 228 15.87 7.54 5.47
C LYS A 228 15.49 6.08 5.35
N VAL A 229 14.98 5.52 6.44
CA VAL A 229 14.38 4.18 6.43
C VAL A 229 12.93 4.32 6.01
N VAL A 230 12.46 3.42 5.15
CA VAL A 230 11.03 3.33 4.85
C VAL A 230 10.29 2.83 6.09
N GLU A 231 9.45 3.69 6.67
CA GLU A 231 8.80 3.43 7.98
C GLU A 231 7.99 2.13 8.00
N ASP A 232 7.38 1.74 6.87
CA ASP A 232 6.60 0.51 6.71
C ASP A 232 7.43 -0.76 6.99
N TYR A 233 8.75 -0.70 6.83
CA TYR A 233 9.67 -1.82 7.04
C TYR A 233 10.54 -1.67 8.29
N ARG A 234 10.42 -0.57 9.04
CA ARG A 234 11.33 -0.26 10.16
C ARG A 234 11.30 -1.32 11.26
N GLU A 235 10.10 -1.81 11.61
CA GLU A 235 9.94 -2.85 12.64
C GLU A 235 10.44 -4.22 12.15
N GLU A 236 10.14 -4.60 10.90
CA GLU A 236 10.61 -5.85 10.29
C GLU A 236 12.14 -5.85 10.12
N LEU A 237 12.75 -4.72 9.74
CA LEU A 237 14.20 -4.53 9.65
C LEU A 237 14.89 -4.63 11.01
N ALA A 238 14.29 -4.05 12.06
CA ALA A 238 14.83 -4.12 13.41
C ALA A 238 14.86 -5.58 13.91
N ASN A 239 13.78 -6.34 13.66
CA ASN A 239 13.69 -7.74 14.03
C ASN A 239 14.68 -8.61 13.22
N ALA A 240 14.80 -8.39 11.91
CA ALA A 240 15.70 -9.14 11.04
C ALA A 240 17.19 -9.01 11.43
N ILE A 241 17.61 -7.85 11.94
CA ILE A 241 18.99 -7.65 12.41
C ILE A 241 19.23 -8.31 13.78
N GLN A 242 18.18 -8.41 14.59
CA GLN A 242 18.25 -9.00 15.92
C GLN A 242 18.29 -10.54 15.88
N GLU A 243 17.50 -11.18 15.00
CA GLU A 243 17.46 -12.64 14.84
C GLU A 243 18.76 -13.24 14.30
N GLU A 244 19.57 -12.50 13.53
CA GLU A 244 20.89 -12.96 13.05
C GLU A 244 22.04 -12.65 14.03
N ALA A 245 21.78 -11.96 15.13
CA ALA A 245 22.78 -11.65 16.15
C ALA A 245 22.83 -12.69 17.29
N GLU A 246 21.82 -13.55 17.38
CA GLU A 246 21.74 -14.73 18.26
C GLU A 246 22.23 -16.00 17.55
#